data_AF-A0A497E809-F1
#
_entry.id   AF-A0A497E809-F1
#
_cell.length_a   1.000
_cell.length_b   1.000
_cell.length_c   1.000
_cell.angle_alpha   90.00
_cell.angle_beta   90.00
_cell.angle_gamma   90.00
#
_symmetry.space_group_name_H-M   'P 1'
#
loop_
_entity.id
_entity.type
_entity.pdbx_description
1 polymer ?
#
loop_
_entity_poly.entity_id
_entity_poly.type
_entity_poly.pdbx_seq_one_letter_code
_entity_poly.pdbx_strand_id
1 'polypeptide(L)'
;LDDPGANQLQHLVYLMSLLSKEQYLERVPDQSLLHGDTGKMSGNEGVFSTCIVATRSKKGDVAMIYTSGIKSVITVKMHLLEGPEMFASWFSPRSGKWKILGSETNKMIKYEKNIRSGKKALDYQFWVPGHPDKSEDWVLVLYNKELKGRIK
;
A
#
# COMPACT_ATOMS: atom_id res chain seq x y z
N LEU A 1 -5.54 -14.04 -23.52
CA LEU A 1 -4.29 -14.12 -22.72
C LEU A 1 -3.48 -12.82 -22.80
N ASP A 2 -3.70 -11.99 -23.82
CA ASP A 2 -3.04 -10.69 -24.00
C ASP A 2 -3.79 -9.50 -23.38
N ASP A 3 -4.84 -9.74 -22.59
CA ASP A 3 -5.50 -8.66 -21.86
C ASP A 3 -4.54 -8.08 -20.81
N PRO A 4 -4.35 -6.75 -20.76
CA PRO A 4 -3.43 -6.10 -19.83
C PRO A 4 -3.65 -6.53 -18.37
N GLY A 5 -4.90 -6.81 -17.98
CA GLY A 5 -5.27 -7.25 -16.64
C GLY A 5 -4.82 -8.67 -16.29
N ALA A 6 -4.74 -9.58 -17.26
CA ALA A 6 -4.31 -10.96 -17.00
C ALA A 6 -2.86 -11.03 -16.52
N ASN A 7 -2.01 -10.18 -17.09
CA ASN A 7 -0.60 -10.05 -16.71
C ASN A 7 -0.38 -9.19 -15.46
N GLN A 8 -1.41 -8.54 -14.90
CA GLN A 8 -1.25 -7.73 -13.68
C GLN A 8 -1.48 -8.54 -12.40
N LEU A 9 -2.25 -9.63 -12.47
CA LEU A 9 -2.49 -10.51 -11.31
C LEU A 9 -1.19 -11.08 -10.72
N GLN A 10 -0.19 -11.34 -11.57
CA GLN A 10 1.12 -11.83 -11.12
C GLN A 10 1.84 -10.84 -10.18
N HIS A 11 1.62 -9.53 -10.35
CA HIS A 11 2.24 -8.50 -9.51
C HIS A 11 1.64 -8.49 -8.11
N LEU A 12 0.33 -8.73 -8.01
CA LEU A 12 -0.33 -8.92 -6.72
C LEU A 12 0.17 -10.20 -6.04
N VAL A 13 0.29 -11.30 -6.77
CA VAL A 13 0.85 -12.56 -6.24
C VAL A 13 2.28 -12.35 -5.76
N TYR A 14 3.11 -11.63 -6.53
CA TYR A 14 4.45 -11.24 -6.13
C TYR A 14 4.45 -10.44 -4.83
N LEU A 15 3.66 -9.36 -4.73
CA LEU A 15 3.58 -8.55 -3.52
C LEU A 15 3.16 -9.39 -2.30
N MET A 16 2.17 -10.26 -2.47
CA MET A 16 1.70 -11.15 -1.41
C MET A 16 2.76 -12.20 -1.01
N SER A 17 3.62 -12.62 -1.94
CA SER A 17 4.70 -13.57 -1.66
C SER A 17 5.81 -13.01 -0.78
N LEU A 18 5.85 -11.68 -0.59
CA LEU A 18 6.79 -10.99 0.28
C LEU A 18 6.42 -11.09 1.77
N LEU A 19 5.17 -11.43 2.06
CA LEU A 19 4.66 -11.54 3.43
C LEU A 19 5.06 -12.86 4.07
N SER A 20 5.24 -12.85 5.40
CA SER A 20 5.31 -14.09 6.16
C SER A 20 4.00 -14.88 6.07
N LYS A 21 4.03 -16.17 6.43
CA LYS A 21 2.83 -17.01 6.46
C LYS A 21 1.76 -16.42 7.38
N GLU A 22 2.17 -15.97 8.56
CA GLU A 22 1.31 -15.38 9.58
C GLU A 22 0.72 -14.06 9.07
N GLN A 23 1.57 -13.19 8.51
CA GLN A 23 1.14 -11.92 7.93
C GLN A 23 0.11 -12.10 6.82
N TYR A 24 0.28 -13.12 5.98
CA TYR A 24 -0.65 -13.43 4.89
C TYR A 24 -1.98 -14.02 5.40
N LEU A 25 -1.93 -15.03 6.27
CA LEU A 25 -3.12 -15.75 6.74
C LEU A 25 -3.96 -14.95 7.75
N GLU A 26 -3.33 -14.12 8.57
CA GLU A 26 -4.00 -13.30 9.58
C GLU A 26 -4.35 -11.90 9.07
N ARG A 27 -4.24 -11.65 7.76
CA ARG A 27 -4.54 -10.36 7.16
C ARG A 27 -6.04 -10.08 7.20
N VAL A 28 -6.40 -8.86 7.61
CA VAL A 28 -7.78 -8.40 7.70
C VAL A 28 -7.97 -7.11 6.90
N PRO A 29 -9.11 -6.92 6.21
CA PRO A 29 -9.53 -5.61 5.74
C PRO A 29 -9.76 -4.67 6.93
N ASP A 30 -9.18 -3.49 6.91
CA ASP A 30 -9.33 -2.53 8.02
C ASP A 30 -9.29 -1.09 7.50
N GLN A 31 -10.45 -0.56 7.12
CA GLN A 31 -10.58 0.83 6.69
C GLN A 31 -10.43 1.84 7.84
N SER A 32 -10.54 1.39 9.10
CA SER A 32 -10.37 2.29 10.25
C SER A 32 -8.94 2.83 10.36
N LEU A 33 -7.98 2.15 9.70
CA LEU A 33 -6.60 2.57 9.53
C LEU A 33 -6.46 3.93 8.82
N LEU A 34 -7.44 4.29 7.98
CA LEU A 34 -7.44 5.54 7.24
C LEU A 34 -8.15 6.64 8.05
N HIS A 35 -7.59 7.84 8.00
CA HIS A 35 -8.25 9.04 8.48
C HIS A 35 -8.83 9.81 7.30
N GLY A 36 -10.09 10.23 7.42
CA GLY A 36 -10.77 11.06 6.43
C GLY A 36 -11.57 10.25 5.42
N ASP A 37 -11.95 10.91 4.33
CA ASP A 37 -12.76 10.31 3.28
C ASP A 37 -11.93 9.28 2.48
N THR A 38 -12.37 8.03 2.47
CA THR A 38 -11.76 6.93 1.70
C THR A 38 -12.23 6.90 0.24
N GLY A 39 -12.98 7.93 -0.17
CA GLY A 39 -13.47 8.10 -1.54
C GLY A 39 -14.71 7.27 -1.83
N LYS A 40 -15.26 7.50 -3.02
CA LYS A 40 -16.45 6.80 -3.54
C LYS A 40 -16.19 6.34 -4.97
N MET A 41 -16.83 5.24 -5.34
CA MET A 41 -17.02 4.88 -6.74
C MET A 41 -18.16 5.72 -7.31
N SER A 42 -17.97 6.29 -8.49
CA SER A 42 -18.96 7.13 -9.18
C SER A 42 -18.88 6.93 -10.69
N GLY A 43 -19.97 7.25 -11.38
CA GLY A 43 -20.17 6.98 -12.81
C GLY A 43 -20.78 5.61 -13.10
N ASN A 44 -21.34 5.43 -14.30
CA ASN A 44 -21.79 4.11 -14.76
C ASN A 44 -20.59 3.14 -14.73
N GLU A 45 -20.79 1.95 -14.18
CA GLU A 45 -19.76 0.89 -14.06
C GLU A 45 -18.52 1.26 -13.22
N GLY A 46 -18.56 2.33 -12.42
CA GLY A 46 -17.45 2.68 -11.51
C GLY A 46 -16.22 3.26 -12.22
N VAL A 47 -16.41 3.82 -13.42
CA VAL A 47 -15.36 4.43 -14.26
C VAL A 47 -14.51 5.46 -13.49
N PHE A 48 -15.08 6.15 -12.51
CA PHE A 48 -14.34 7.05 -11.62
C PHE A 48 -14.32 6.50 -10.19
N SER A 49 -13.18 5.95 -9.80
CA SER A 49 -12.94 5.46 -8.45
C SER A 49 -11.90 6.32 -7.74
N THR A 50 -12.33 7.00 -6.68
CA THR A 50 -11.41 7.63 -5.69
C THR A 50 -11.11 6.71 -4.52
N CYS A 51 -11.43 5.42 -4.67
CA CYS A 51 -11.43 4.45 -3.59
C CYS A 51 -10.01 4.21 -3.06
N ILE A 52 -9.86 4.40 -1.76
CA ILE A 52 -8.69 3.99 -0.99
C ILE A 52 -9.11 2.80 -0.13
N VAL A 53 -8.38 1.69 -0.25
CA VAL A 53 -8.69 0.45 0.45
C VAL A 53 -7.51 0.02 1.29
N ALA A 54 -7.70 -0.04 2.61
CA ALA A 54 -6.69 -0.50 3.55
C ALA A 54 -6.89 -1.95 4.03
N THR A 55 -5.77 -2.64 4.22
CA THR A 55 -5.69 -3.95 4.88
C THR A 55 -4.43 -3.99 5.76
N ARG A 56 -4.46 -4.76 6.84
CA ARG A 56 -3.28 -4.97 7.70
C ARG A 56 -3.24 -6.39 8.24
N SER A 57 -2.07 -6.84 8.67
CA SER A 57 -2.01 -8.04 9.52
C SER A 57 -2.74 -7.79 10.83
N LYS A 58 -3.27 -8.85 11.45
CA LYS A 58 -3.91 -8.75 12.76
C LYS A 58 -2.99 -8.12 13.82
N LYS A 59 -1.69 -8.44 13.76
CA LYS A 59 -0.66 -7.87 14.63
C LYS A 59 -0.39 -6.39 14.35
N GLY A 60 -0.54 -5.96 13.10
CA GLY A 60 -0.27 -4.59 12.67
C GLY A 60 1.21 -4.33 12.36
N ASP A 61 2.01 -5.38 12.16
CA ASP A 61 3.41 -5.32 11.74
C ASP A 61 3.59 -5.07 10.22
N VAL A 62 2.52 -5.27 9.45
CA VAL A 62 2.42 -4.90 8.04
C VAL A 62 1.03 -4.35 7.72
N ALA A 63 0.98 -3.32 6.88
CA ALA A 63 -0.25 -2.80 6.29
C ALA A 63 -0.05 -2.50 4.81
N MET A 64 -1.12 -2.63 4.03
CA MET A 64 -1.17 -2.32 2.61
C MET A 64 -2.38 -1.44 2.34
N ILE A 65 -2.16 -0.34 1.62
CA ILE A 65 -3.20 0.62 1.27
C ILE A 65 -3.16 0.82 -0.24
N TYR A 66 -4.23 0.40 -0.91
CA TYR A 66 -4.43 0.65 -2.34
C TYR A 66 -5.03 2.04 -2.53
N THR A 67 -4.56 2.76 -3.55
CA THR A 67 -5.13 4.02 -4.04
C THR A 67 -5.14 4.03 -5.56
N SER A 68 -6.16 4.64 -6.15
CA SER A 68 -6.26 4.86 -7.60
C SER A 68 -5.40 6.03 -8.11
N GLY A 69 -4.71 6.74 -7.21
CA GLY A 69 -3.82 7.86 -7.56
C GLY A 69 -4.49 9.24 -7.59
N ILE A 70 -5.83 9.30 -7.58
CA ILE A 70 -6.58 10.55 -7.71
C ILE A 70 -6.39 11.46 -6.48
N LYS A 71 -6.31 10.87 -5.27
CA LYS A 71 -6.00 11.63 -4.06
C LYS A 71 -4.49 11.74 -3.90
N SER A 72 -4.00 12.96 -3.71
CA SER A 72 -2.57 13.25 -3.51
C SER A 72 -2.04 12.87 -2.13
N VAL A 73 -2.91 12.74 -1.12
CA VAL A 73 -2.51 12.47 0.26
C VAL A 73 -3.36 11.36 0.87
N ILE A 74 -2.69 10.43 1.55
CA ILE A 74 -3.31 9.40 2.39
C ILE A 74 -2.91 9.68 3.84
N THR A 75 -3.90 9.85 4.73
CA THR A 75 -3.64 9.98 6.17
C THR A 75 -3.88 8.64 6.87
N VAL A 76 -2.86 8.14 7.56
CA VAL A 76 -2.86 6.81 8.20
C VAL A 76 -2.76 6.97 9.71
N LYS A 77 -3.62 6.25 10.44
CA LYS A 77 -3.61 6.19 11.91
C LYS A 77 -2.51 5.26 12.40
N MET A 78 -1.30 5.79 12.54
CA MET A 78 -0.12 5.01 12.90
C MET A 78 -0.20 4.34 14.29
N HIS A 79 -1.10 4.80 15.16
CA HIS A 79 -1.33 4.19 16.47
C HIS A 79 -1.96 2.79 16.42
N LEU A 80 -2.54 2.41 15.30
CA LEU A 80 -3.10 1.07 15.05
C LEU A 80 -2.06 0.06 14.54
N LEU A 81 -0.85 0.53 14.26
CA LEU A 81 0.27 -0.28 13.76
C LEU A 81 1.27 -0.61 14.87
N GLU A 82 1.90 -1.77 14.77
CA GLU A 82 2.79 -2.31 15.80
C GLU A 82 4.23 -1.75 15.72
N GLY A 83 4.89 -1.69 16.88
CA GLY A 83 6.29 -1.29 17.01
C GLY A 83 6.46 0.19 17.29
N PRO A 84 7.70 0.65 17.47
CA PRO A 84 7.97 2.08 17.61
C PRO A 84 8.09 2.79 16.25
N GLU A 85 8.32 2.04 15.17
CA GLU A 85 8.66 2.56 13.85
C GLU A 85 8.13 1.65 12.72
N MET A 86 7.76 2.27 11.60
CA MET A 86 7.43 1.67 10.31
C MET A 86 8.32 2.25 9.20
N PHE A 87 8.52 1.45 8.17
CA PHE A 87 9.03 1.85 6.86
C PHE A 87 7.86 1.93 5.87
N ALA A 88 7.99 2.77 4.86
CA ALA A 88 7.02 2.85 3.77
C ALA A 88 7.68 2.62 2.41
N SER A 89 6.98 1.88 1.55
CA SER A 89 7.36 1.65 0.15
C SER A 89 6.14 1.74 -0.73
N TRP A 90 6.31 2.27 -1.95
CA TRP A 90 5.25 2.34 -2.95
C TRP A 90 5.45 1.30 -4.02
N PHE A 91 4.41 0.51 -4.29
CA PHE A 91 4.40 -0.55 -5.29
C PHE A 91 3.37 -0.25 -6.39
N SER A 92 3.77 -0.41 -7.65
CA SER A 92 2.90 -0.26 -8.81
C SER A 92 2.26 -1.61 -9.14
N PRO A 93 0.94 -1.78 -8.96
CA PRO A 93 0.26 -3.03 -9.33
C PRO A 93 0.23 -3.23 -10.85
N ARG A 94 0.39 -2.17 -11.65
CA ARG A 94 0.45 -2.25 -13.11
C ARG A 94 1.76 -2.83 -13.63
N SER A 95 2.89 -2.44 -13.06
CA SER A 95 4.22 -2.84 -13.54
C SER A 95 4.92 -3.88 -12.66
N GLY A 96 4.43 -4.10 -11.43
CA GLY A 96 5.07 -4.98 -10.47
C GLY A 96 6.35 -4.41 -9.85
N LYS A 97 6.57 -3.10 -9.98
CA LYS A 97 7.80 -2.43 -9.55
C LYS A 97 7.56 -1.50 -8.37
N TRP A 98 8.65 -1.19 -7.69
CA TRP A 98 8.71 -0.28 -6.56
C TRP A 98 9.11 1.12 -7.00
N LYS A 99 8.51 2.14 -6.40
CA LYS A 99 8.89 3.53 -6.65
C LYS A 99 10.27 3.84 -6.04
N ILE A 100 11.10 4.57 -6.78
CA ILE A 100 12.34 5.18 -6.31
C ILE A 100 12.48 6.56 -6.93
N LEU A 101 12.68 7.63 -6.14
CA LEU A 101 13.06 9.00 -6.58
C LEU A 101 12.84 9.31 -8.08
N GLY A 102 11.58 9.44 -8.52
CA GLY A 102 11.21 9.74 -9.92
C GLY A 102 11.01 8.54 -10.86
N SER A 103 11.57 7.38 -10.58
CA SER A 103 11.58 6.16 -11.41
C SER A 103 10.95 4.93 -10.72
N GLU A 104 10.99 3.77 -11.39
CA GLU A 104 10.56 2.46 -10.87
C GLU A 104 11.73 1.45 -10.85
N THR A 105 11.72 0.51 -9.92
CA THR A 105 12.75 -0.52 -9.76
C THR A 105 12.17 -1.88 -9.32
N ASN A 106 12.83 -2.98 -9.68
CA ASN A 106 12.42 -4.32 -9.27
C ASN A 106 12.74 -4.62 -7.79
N LYS A 107 13.56 -3.78 -7.14
CA LYS A 107 13.95 -3.97 -5.74
C LYS A 107 13.10 -3.10 -4.83
N MET A 108 12.60 -3.67 -3.74
CA MET A 108 11.87 -2.90 -2.72
C MET A 108 12.78 -1.82 -2.12
N ILE A 109 12.36 -0.56 -2.20
CA ILE A 109 13.07 0.59 -1.65
C ILE A 109 12.26 1.17 -0.50
N LYS A 110 12.91 1.37 0.65
CA LYS A 110 12.37 2.15 1.77
C LYS A 110 12.27 3.61 1.31
N TYR A 111 11.08 4.00 0.85
CA TYR A 111 10.78 5.33 0.35
C TYR A 111 10.80 6.34 1.50
N GLU A 112 10.15 5.98 2.61
CA GLU A 112 10.23 6.69 3.87
C GLU A 112 10.65 5.75 5.01
N LYS A 113 11.37 6.31 5.98
CA LYS A 113 11.98 5.61 7.12
C LYS A 113 11.67 6.39 8.41
N ASN A 114 11.84 5.76 9.57
CA ASN A 114 11.66 6.42 10.86
C ASN A 114 10.23 6.96 11.09
N ILE A 115 9.22 6.30 10.50
CA ILE A 115 7.82 6.70 10.68
C ILE A 115 7.35 6.13 12.01
N ARG A 116 7.11 6.99 13.00
CA ARG A 116 6.69 6.55 14.34
C ARG A 116 5.37 5.78 14.30
N SER A 117 5.31 4.64 14.98
CA SER A 117 4.11 3.80 15.12
C SER A 117 3.83 3.43 16.59
N GLY A 118 2.75 2.68 16.82
CA GLY A 118 2.33 2.22 18.15
C GLY A 118 1.44 3.21 18.89
N LYS A 119 0.93 2.81 20.06
CA LYS A 119 -0.19 3.48 20.79
C LYS A 119 -0.15 5.00 20.96
N LYS A 120 1.03 5.63 20.89
CA LYS A 120 1.24 7.08 21.05
C LYS A 120 1.64 7.79 19.74
N ALA A 121 1.63 7.10 18.61
CA ALA A 121 1.93 7.69 17.33
C ALA A 121 0.78 8.57 16.86
N LEU A 122 1.13 9.71 16.29
CA LEU A 122 0.18 10.58 15.61
C LEU A 122 -0.15 9.99 14.24
N ASP A 123 -1.21 10.52 13.63
CA ASP A 123 -1.53 10.22 12.24
C ASP A 123 -0.38 10.72 11.34
N TYR A 124 -0.10 9.96 10.27
CA TYR A 124 0.95 10.29 9.32
C TYR A 124 0.39 10.44 7.91
N GLN A 125 0.86 11.46 7.20
CA GLN A 125 0.43 11.77 5.85
C GLN A 125 1.45 11.28 4.83
N PHE A 126 1.00 10.43 3.92
CA PHE A 126 1.77 9.94 2.80
C PHE A 126 1.35 10.62 1.52
N TRP A 127 2.32 11.17 0.79
CA TRP A 127 2.10 11.77 -0.52
C TRP A 127 2.12 10.68 -1.58
N VAL A 128 1.01 10.54 -2.31
CA VAL A 128 0.87 9.55 -3.37
C VAL A 128 1.80 9.93 -4.53
N PRO A 129 2.65 9.00 -5.04
CA PRO A 129 3.54 9.30 -6.15
C PRO A 129 2.75 9.63 -7.42
N GLY A 130 3.32 10.51 -8.25
CA GLY A 130 2.76 10.87 -9.55
C GLY A 130 1.96 12.17 -9.51
N HIS A 131 1.23 12.43 -10.60
CA HIS A 131 0.37 13.60 -10.73
C HIS A 131 -1.10 13.20 -10.55
N PRO A 132 -1.91 13.98 -9.81
CA PRO A 132 -3.33 13.67 -9.55
C PRO A 132 -4.17 13.59 -10.85
N ASP A 133 -3.70 14.20 -11.93
CA ASP A 133 -4.38 14.22 -13.24
C ASP A 133 -4.12 12.96 -14.08
N LYS A 134 -3.27 12.04 -13.59
CA LYS A 134 -3.01 10.74 -14.21
C LYS A 134 -3.45 9.64 -13.25
N SER A 135 -4.29 8.72 -13.73
CA SER A 135 -4.70 7.55 -12.95
C SER A 135 -3.56 6.52 -12.84
N GLU A 136 -2.57 6.83 -12.02
CA GLU A 136 -1.52 5.90 -11.60
C GLU A 136 -1.92 5.34 -10.25
N ASP A 137 -2.33 4.07 -10.23
CA ASP A 137 -2.65 3.38 -9.00
C ASP A 137 -1.39 2.90 -8.30
N TRP A 138 -1.43 2.93 -6.97
CA TRP A 138 -0.31 2.57 -6.12
C TRP A 138 -0.80 1.75 -4.94
N VAL A 139 0.08 0.88 -4.45
CA VAL A 139 -0.06 0.24 -3.16
C VAL A 139 1.03 0.79 -2.24
N LEU A 140 0.62 1.50 -1.19
CA LEU A 140 1.48 1.86 -0.07
C LEU A 140 1.65 0.62 0.80
N VAL A 141 2.88 0.20 1.03
CA VAL A 141 3.25 -0.93 1.88
C VAL A 141 3.98 -0.40 3.11
N LEU A 142 3.37 -0.56 4.28
CA LEU A 142 3.94 -0.21 5.58
C LEU A 142 4.41 -1.48 6.29
N TYR A 143 5.61 -1.46 6.85
CA TYR A 143 6.21 -2.64 7.47
C TYR A 143 7.26 -2.26 8.51
N ASN A 144 7.33 -2.98 9.63
CA ASN A 144 8.33 -2.70 10.69
C ASN A 144 9.55 -3.66 10.66
N LYS A 145 9.50 -4.69 9.82
CA LYS A 145 10.59 -5.64 9.58
C LYS A 145 10.72 -5.89 8.09
N GLU A 146 11.93 -6.10 7.61
CA GLU A 146 12.16 -6.36 6.18
C GLU A 146 11.33 -7.54 5.70
N LEU A 147 10.55 -7.30 4.65
CA LEU A 147 9.76 -8.31 3.98
C LEU A 147 10.72 -9.23 3.22
N LYS A 148 10.98 -10.41 3.79
CA LYS A 148 11.77 -11.45 3.14
C LYS A 148 10.80 -12.36 2.43
N GLY A 149 10.65 -12.13 1.12
CA GLY A 149 9.85 -13.03 0.29
C GLY A 149 10.34 -14.47 0.39
N ARG A 150 9.43 -15.40 0.11
CA ARG A 150 9.82 -16.81 -0.05
C ARG A 150 10.79 -16.90 -1.22
N ILE A 151 12.07 -17.09 -0.93
CA ILE A 151 12.98 -17.72 -1.88
C ILE A 151 12.45 -19.14 -2.03
N LYS A 152 11.88 -19.44 -3.21
CA LYS A 152 11.67 -20.83 -3.64
C LYS A 152 13.02 -21.45 -3.94
#